data_AF-A0A8J5BYC8-F1
#
_entry.id   AF-A0A8J5BYC8-F1
#
_cell.length_a   1.000
_cell.length_b   1.000
_cell.length_c   1.000
_cell.angle_alpha   90.00
_cell.angle_beta   90.00
_cell.angle_gamma   90.00
#
_symmetry.space_group_name_H-M   'P 1'
#
loop_
_entity.id
_entity.type
_entity.pdbx_description
1 polymer ?
#
loop_
_entity_poly.entity_id
_entity_poly.type
_entity_poly.pdbx_seq_one_letter_code
_entity_poly.pdbx_strand_id
1 'polypeptide(L)'
;MGTFNKSIGIGSVSMESHHPSITNWEENGFMDGIKYAVFTEKSIRLLGNNQYTSNVESGSTRTEIKHWVELFFGVKVIAMNSHRLPGKGRRRGPIMGHTMHYRRMIITLESGYSIPPLIEKRT
;
A
#
# COMPACT_ATOMS: atom_id res chain seq x y z
N MET A 1 -6.65 37.54 -9.13
CA MET A 1 -6.69 38.29 -10.40
C MET A 1 -5.32 38.21 -11.06
N GLY A 2 -5.24 37.67 -12.27
CA GLY A 2 -4.04 37.71 -13.11
C GLY A 2 -4.10 36.69 -14.23
N THR A 3 -4.53 37.11 -15.42
CA THR A 3 -4.45 36.32 -16.66
C THR A 3 -3.39 36.94 -17.56
N PHE A 4 -2.41 36.14 -17.99
CA PHE A 4 -1.43 36.51 -19.02
C PHE A 4 -1.88 35.90 -20.36
N ASN A 5 -2.08 36.74 -21.37
CA ASN A 5 -2.50 36.30 -22.71
C ASN A 5 -1.28 36.13 -23.63
N LYS A 6 -1.08 34.92 -24.15
CA LYS A 6 -0.28 34.69 -25.36
C LYS A 6 -1.21 34.23 -26.47
N SER A 7 -1.50 35.15 -27.40
CA SER A 7 -2.29 34.89 -28.60
C SER A 7 -1.41 34.23 -29.67
N ILE A 8 -1.74 32.99 -30.03
CA ILE A 8 -1.42 32.41 -31.34
C ILE A 8 -2.72 31.77 -31.82
N GLY A 9 -3.26 32.31 -32.91
CA GLY A 9 -4.59 31.97 -33.40
C GLY A 9 -4.65 30.56 -33.98
N ILE A 10 -5.46 29.71 -33.35
CA ILE A 10 -6.41 28.75 -33.93
C ILE A 10 -7.17 28.11 -32.76
N GLY A 11 -8.46 28.44 -32.63
CA GLY A 11 -9.41 27.75 -31.74
C GLY A 11 -9.12 27.87 -30.23
N SER A 12 -9.94 28.63 -29.51
CA SER A 12 -10.02 28.52 -28.05
C SER A 12 -10.62 27.16 -27.67
N VAL A 13 -9.78 26.16 -27.45
CA VAL A 13 -10.16 24.99 -26.65
C VAL A 13 -9.86 25.37 -25.21
N SER A 14 -10.91 25.58 -24.42
CA SER A 14 -10.80 25.64 -22.97
C SER A 14 -10.27 24.29 -22.50
N MET A 15 -8.95 24.17 -22.34
CA MET A 15 -8.35 23.15 -21.48
C MET A 15 -8.67 23.58 -20.04
N GLU A 16 -9.89 23.29 -19.59
CA GLU A 16 -10.10 23.05 -18.18
C GLU A 16 -9.12 21.93 -17.82
N SER A 17 -8.14 22.28 -16.99
CA SER A 17 -7.37 21.31 -16.25
C SER A 17 -8.37 20.44 -15.50
N HIS A 18 -8.84 19.38 -16.14
CA HIS A 18 -9.39 18.23 -15.47
C HIS A 18 -8.21 17.61 -14.72
N HIS A 19 -7.79 18.28 -13.64
CA HIS A 19 -7.33 17.55 -12.49
C HIS A 19 -8.48 16.58 -12.22
N PRO A 20 -8.32 15.26 -12.43
CA PRO A 20 -9.40 14.33 -12.16
C PRO A 20 -9.85 14.65 -10.75
N SER A 21 -11.11 15.05 -10.66
CA SER A 21 -11.72 15.45 -9.41
C SER A 21 -11.45 14.33 -8.42
N ILE A 22 -11.00 14.72 -7.24
CA ILE A 22 -10.75 13.89 -6.07
C ILE A 22 -11.97 13.07 -5.59
N THR A 23 -13.03 13.01 -6.40
CA THR A 23 -14.36 12.49 -6.08
C THR A 23 -14.60 11.06 -6.57
N ASN A 24 -13.68 10.45 -7.31
CA ASN A 24 -13.80 9.04 -7.76
C ASN A 24 -12.89 8.07 -6.98
N TRP A 25 -12.27 8.53 -5.89
CA TRP A 25 -11.31 7.74 -5.10
C TRP A 25 -11.92 7.09 -3.86
N GLU A 26 -13.18 7.42 -3.52
CA GLU A 26 -13.92 6.76 -2.44
C GLU A 26 -14.78 5.57 -2.93
N GLU A 27 -15.14 5.52 -4.23
CA GLU A 27 -15.99 4.45 -4.77
C GLU A 27 -15.24 3.16 -5.15
N ASN A 28 -13.93 3.25 -5.36
CA ASN A 28 -13.08 2.09 -5.53
C ASN A 28 -12.50 1.76 -4.15
N GLY A 29 -12.79 0.56 -3.60
CA GLY A 29 -12.32 0.05 -2.30
C GLY A 29 -10.78 -0.11 -2.19
N PHE A 30 -10.05 0.96 -2.49
CA PHE A 30 -8.61 1.05 -2.67
C PHE A 30 -7.87 1.30 -1.35
N MET A 31 -8.61 1.54 -0.27
CA MET A 31 -8.08 2.19 0.93
C MET A 31 -7.58 1.25 2.04
N ASP A 32 -7.46 -0.06 1.81
CA ASP A 32 -6.95 -0.95 2.86
C ASP A 32 -6.09 -2.11 2.35
N GLY A 33 -5.14 -1.80 1.47
CA GLY A 33 -4.23 -2.79 0.88
C GLY A 33 -3.27 -3.43 1.90
N ILE A 34 -2.79 -2.67 2.89
CA ILE A 34 -1.87 -3.17 3.92
C ILE A 34 -2.50 -2.99 5.30
N LYS A 35 -2.74 -4.12 5.99
CA LYS A 35 -3.36 -4.10 7.32
C LYS A 35 -2.35 -3.79 8.42
N TYR A 36 -1.22 -4.50 8.44
CA TYR A 36 -0.18 -4.27 9.45
C TYR A 36 1.19 -4.80 9.02
N ALA A 37 2.24 -4.11 9.47
CA ALA A 37 3.62 -4.57 9.38
C ALA A 37 3.83 -5.78 10.30
N VAL A 38 4.65 -6.74 9.85
CA VAL A 38 4.95 -7.95 10.60
C VAL A 38 6.36 -7.85 11.16
N PHE A 39 6.46 -7.84 12.48
CA PHE A 39 7.73 -7.83 13.21
C PHE A 39 7.95 -9.19 13.88
N THR A 40 8.90 -9.94 13.34
CA THR A 40 9.41 -11.22 13.83
C THR A 40 10.92 -11.21 13.62
N GLU A 41 11.69 -12.05 14.32
CA GLU A 41 13.15 -12.14 14.10
C GLU A 41 13.51 -12.33 12.63
N LYS A 42 12.74 -13.15 11.92
CA LYS A 42 12.91 -13.38 10.49
C LYS A 42 12.68 -12.11 9.67
N SER A 43 11.63 -11.34 9.96
CA SER A 43 11.36 -10.11 9.20
C SER A 43 12.36 -9.00 9.53
N ILE A 44 12.86 -8.96 10.76
CA ILE A 44 13.97 -8.06 11.14
C ILE A 44 15.24 -8.43 10.36
N ARG A 45 15.55 -9.72 10.21
CA ARG A 45 16.68 -10.16 9.39
C ARG A 45 16.52 -9.76 7.91
N LEU A 46 15.30 -9.84 7.38
CA LEU A 46 15.00 -9.42 6.00
C LEU A 46 15.09 -7.90 5.82
N LEU A 47 14.81 -7.12 6.86
CA LEU A 47 14.91 -5.66 6.82
C LEU A 47 16.33 -5.20 6.44
N GLY A 48 17.37 -5.91 6.89
CA GLY A 48 18.76 -5.64 6.50
C GLY A 48 19.03 -5.75 4.98
N ASN A 49 18.14 -6.42 4.24
CA ASN A 49 18.19 -6.55 2.79
C ASN A 49 17.11 -5.71 2.08
N ASN A 50 16.64 -4.62 2.69
CA ASN A 50 15.53 -3.78 2.20
C ASN A 50 14.24 -4.56 1.90
N GLN A 51 14.01 -5.66 2.63
CA GLN A 51 12.82 -6.49 2.51
C GLN A 51 11.87 -6.29 3.69
N TYR A 52 10.69 -5.79 3.40
CA TYR A 52 9.65 -5.46 4.38
C TYR A 52 8.56 -6.53 4.35
N THR A 53 8.13 -6.96 5.53
CA THR A 53 7.08 -7.99 5.64
C THR A 53 5.80 -7.35 6.17
N SER A 54 4.71 -7.50 5.43
CA SER A 54 3.39 -6.96 5.80
C SER A 54 2.29 -7.98 5.58
N ASN A 55 1.26 -7.94 6.41
CA ASN A 55 0.04 -8.71 6.19
C ASN A 55 -0.96 -7.86 5.42
N VAL A 56 -1.52 -8.44 4.36
CA VAL A 56 -2.48 -7.82 3.45
C VAL A 56 -3.76 -8.65 3.40
N GLU A 57 -4.82 -8.02 2.93
CA GLU A 57 -6.09 -8.69 2.69
C GLU A 57 -5.94 -9.78 1.62
N SER A 58 -6.63 -10.91 1.80
CA SER A 58 -6.49 -12.07 0.91
C SER A 58 -7.01 -11.81 -0.51
N GLY A 59 -7.91 -10.84 -0.68
CA GLY A 59 -8.49 -10.45 -1.96
C GLY A 59 -7.60 -9.55 -2.82
N SER A 60 -6.60 -8.89 -2.24
CA SER A 60 -5.81 -7.89 -2.97
C SER A 60 -4.84 -8.51 -3.97
N THR A 61 -4.75 -7.91 -5.15
CA THR A 61 -3.80 -8.31 -6.19
C THR A 61 -2.41 -7.74 -5.92
N ARG A 62 -1.36 -8.38 -6.46
CA ARG A 62 0.03 -7.88 -6.27
C ARG A 62 0.21 -6.48 -6.85
N THR A 63 -0.44 -6.18 -7.97
CA THR A 63 -0.35 -4.91 -8.68
C THR A 63 -0.96 -3.77 -7.87
N GLU A 64 -2.14 -4.00 -7.28
CA GLU A 64 -2.79 -3.04 -6.36
C GLU A 64 -1.88 -2.69 -5.19
N ILE A 65 -1.36 -3.71 -4.49
CA ILE A 65 -0.48 -3.48 -3.33
C ILE A 65 0.81 -2.78 -3.75
N LYS A 66 1.39 -3.12 -4.91
CA LYS A 66 2.58 -2.42 -5.42
C LYS A 66 2.29 -0.94 -5.59
N HIS A 67 1.23 -0.61 -6.33
CA HIS A 67 0.86 0.77 -6.62
C HIS A 67 0.57 1.55 -5.34
N TRP A 68 -0.18 0.95 -4.41
CA TRP A 68 -0.49 1.57 -3.12
C TRP A 68 0.77 1.86 -2.30
N VAL A 69 1.71 0.92 -2.20
CA VAL A 69 2.97 1.10 -1.45
C VAL A 69 3.82 2.20 -2.07
N GLU A 70 3.93 2.21 -3.40
CA GLU A 70 4.73 3.22 -4.11
C GLU A 70 4.13 4.62 -3.93
N LEU A 71 2.81 4.76 -4.02
CA LEU A 71 2.12 6.03 -3.83
C LEU A 71 2.15 6.51 -2.37
N PHE A 72 1.83 5.65 -1.41
CA PHE A 72 1.66 6.04 -0.02
C PHE A 72 2.98 6.38 0.67
N PHE A 73 4.04 5.60 0.40
CA PHE A 73 5.35 5.82 1.01
C PHE A 73 6.33 6.59 0.12
N GLY A 74 5.97 6.88 -1.14
CA GLY A 74 6.88 7.52 -2.09
C GLY A 74 8.13 6.69 -2.37
N VAL A 75 8.00 5.36 -2.34
CA VAL A 75 9.10 4.41 -2.55
C VAL A 75 8.99 3.71 -3.89
N LYS A 76 10.08 3.05 -4.33
CA LYS A 76 10.06 2.20 -5.52
C LYS A 76 10.23 0.73 -5.16
N VAL A 77 9.33 -0.11 -5.68
CA VAL A 77 9.30 -1.54 -5.38
C VAL A 77 9.93 -2.34 -6.53
N ILE A 78 11.01 -3.06 -6.23
CA ILE A 78 11.70 -3.94 -7.20
C ILE A 78 10.90 -5.23 -7.37
N ALA A 79 10.63 -5.89 -6.25
CA ALA A 79 10.05 -7.22 -6.24
C ALA A 79 9.11 -7.39 -5.06
N MET A 80 8.10 -8.23 -5.26
CA MET A 80 7.19 -8.61 -4.19
C MET A 80 7.02 -10.11 -4.23
N ASN A 81 6.96 -10.73 -3.06
CA ASN A 81 6.67 -12.14 -2.87
C ASN A 81 5.51 -12.28 -1.90
N SER A 82 4.72 -13.35 -2.06
CA SER A 82 3.48 -13.49 -1.29
C SER A 82 3.22 -14.94 -0.93
N HIS A 83 2.67 -15.18 0.24
CA HIS A 83 2.16 -16.50 0.63
C HIS A 83 0.93 -16.37 1.51
N ARG A 84 0.06 -17.38 1.51
CA ARG A 84 -1.08 -17.45 2.43
C ARG A 84 -0.62 -18.08 3.74
N LEU A 85 -1.01 -17.49 4.86
CA LEU A 85 -0.74 -18.07 6.17
C LEU A 85 -1.73 -19.21 6.44
N PRO A 86 -1.30 -20.31 7.08
CA PRO A 86 -2.21 -21.38 7.45
C PRO A 86 -3.25 -20.84 8.44
N GLY A 87 -4.51 -21.21 8.23
CA GLY A 87 -5.58 -20.85 9.15
C GLY A 87 -5.34 -21.49 10.52
N LYS A 88 -5.33 -20.67 11.58
CA LYS A 88 -5.24 -21.18 12.96
C LYS A 88 -6.63 -21.17 13.59
N GLY A 89 -7.14 -22.38 13.86
CA GLY A 89 -8.33 -22.56 14.69
C GLY A 89 -8.08 -21.99 16.08
N ARG A 90 -9.05 -21.25 16.61
CA ARG A 90 -9.03 -20.64 17.93
C ARG A 90 -10.35 -20.95 18.61
N ARG A 91 -10.27 -21.43 19.84
CA ARG A 91 -11.44 -21.71 20.67
C ARG A 91 -11.64 -20.57 21.66
N ARG A 92 -12.88 -20.09 21.79
CA ARG A 92 -13.30 -19.10 22.78
C ARG A 92 -14.47 -19.73 23.56
N GLY A 93 -14.16 -20.31 24.72
CA GLY A 93 -15.15 -21.06 25.50
C GLY A 93 -15.69 -22.28 24.72
N PRO A 94 -17.02 -22.44 24.57
CA PRO A 94 -17.60 -23.54 23.79
C PRO A 94 -17.49 -23.35 22.28
N ILE A 95 -17.27 -22.13 21.79
CA ILE A 95 -17.29 -21.81 20.35
C ILE A 95 -15.91 -22.07 19.74
N MET A 96 -15.89 -22.86 18.66
CA MET A 96 -14.74 -23.03 17.78
C MET A 96 -14.85 -22.02 16.63
N GLY A 97 -13.80 -21.22 16.43
CA GLY A 97 -13.69 -20.30 15.31
C GLY A 97 -12.33 -20.35 14.65
N HIS A 98 -12.18 -19.62 13.55
CA HIS A 98 -10.91 -19.47 12.85
C HIS A 98 -10.41 -18.03 12.93
N THR A 99 -9.09 -17.87 12.95
CA THR A 99 -8.48 -16.54 12.83
C THR A 99 -8.69 -16.03 11.40
N MET A 100 -8.86 -14.71 11.23
CA MET A 100 -8.93 -14.09 9.90
C MET A 100 -7.74 -14.51 9.04
N HIS A 101 -8.03 -14.80 7.76
CA HIS A 101 -7.02 -15.21 6.79
C HIS A 101 -6.34 -13.98 6.19
N TYR A 102 -5.03 -13.90 6.38
CA TYR A 102 -4.19 -12.89 5.75
C TYR A 102 -3.26 -13.52 4.74
N ARG A 103 -2.94 -12.75 3.70
CA ARG A 103 -1.79 -13.03 2.85
C ARG A 103 -0.60 -12.26 3.41
N ARG A 104 0.54 -12.92 3.52
CA ARG A 104 1.79 -12.27 3.92
C ARG A 104 2.57 -11.89 2.68
N MET A 105 2.91 -10.62 2.60
CA MET A 105 3.69 -10.00 1.53
C MET A 105 5.09 -9.70 2.03
N ILE A 106 6.08 -10.02 1.21
CA ILE A 106 7.48 -9.64 1.39
C ILE A 106 7.79 -8.69 0.23
N ILE A 107 8.06 -7.44 0.55
CA ILE A 107 8.20 -6.33 -0.39
C ILE A 107 9.67 -5.92 -0.40
N THR A 108 10.30 -5.98 -1.56
CA THR A 108 11.69 -5.58 -1.76
C THR A 108 11.72 -4.21 -2.39
N LEU A 109 12.32 -3.25 -1.69
CA LEU A 109 12.45 -1.88 -2.18
C LEU A 109 13.74 -1.70 -2.98
N GLU A 110 13.74 -0.69 -3.84
CA GLU A 110 14.95 -0.23 -4.51
C GLU A 110 15.96 0.35 -3.51
N SER A 111 17.25 0.18 -3.81
CA SER A 111 18.32 0.72 -2.98
C SER A 111 18.20 2.24 -2.89
N GLY A 112 18.26 2.78 -1.67
CA GLY A 112 18.06 4.21 -1.40
C GLY A 112 16.65 4.57 -0.91
N TYR A 113 15.67 3.70 -1.10
CA TYR A 113 14.34 3.86 -0.48
C TYR A 113 14.26 3.09 0.84
N SER A 114 13.54 3.67 1.80
CA SER A 114 13.24 3.03 3.08
C SER A 114 11.84 3.39 3.53
N ILE A 115 11.18 2.46 4.21
CA ILE A 115 9.89 2.72 4.86
C ILE A 115 10.19 3.00 6.33
N PRO A 116 9.84 4.19 6.86
CA PRO A 116 10.07 4.50 8.25
C PRO A 116 9.28 3.55 9.16
N PRO A 117 9.87 3.02 10.24
CA PRO A 117 9.16 2.16 11.18
C PRO A 117 8.04 2.95 11.86
N LEU A 118 6.80 2.52 11.67
CA LEU A 118 5.60 3.08 12.31
C LEU A 118 5.48 2.63 13.78
N ILE A 119 6.50 2.90 14.58
CA ILE A 119 6.48 2.66 16.02
C ILE A 119 6.17 4.00 16.68
N GLU A 120 4.90 4.25 16.96
CA GLU A 120 4.55 5.31 17.89
C GLU A 120 5.09 4.92 19.27
N LYS A 121 6.04 5.70 19.79
CA LYS A 121 6.39 5.62 21.21
C LYS A 121 5.19 6.15 21.99
N ARG A 122 4.35 5.25 22.48
CA ARG A 122 3.42 5.58 23.57
C ARG A 122 4.27 5.96 24.77
N THR A 123 4.49 7.27 24.91
CA THR A 123 5.08 7.91 26.10
C THR A 123 3.93 8.40 26.95
#